data_AF-A0A7V0L1F7-F1
#
_entry.id   AF-A0A7V0L1F7-F1
#
_cell.length_a   1.000
_cell.length_b   1.000
_cell.length_c   1.000
_cell.angle_alpha   90.00
_cell.angle_beta   90.00
_cell.angle_gamma   90.00
#
_symmetry.space_group_name_H-M   'P 1'
#
loop_
_entity.id
_entity.type
_entity.pdbx_description
1 polymer ?
#
loop_
_entity_poly.entity_id
_entity_poly.type
_entity_poly.pdbx_seq_one_letter_code
_entity_poly.pdbx_strand_id
1 'polypeptide(L)' 'MNERRWTLKKPIIETRGKLGVLLPGMGAVGTTFIAGVEAIKKGLGKPIGSLTQMGTIRLGKRT' A
#
# COMPACT_ATOMS: atom_id res chain seq x y z
N MET A 1 -30.11 -19.59 3.49
CA MET A 1 -29.21 -19.28 4.62
C MET A 1 -28.03 -20.23 4.58
N ASN A 2 -26.83 -19.77 4.23
CA ASN A 2 -25.61 -20.52 4.54
C ASN A 2 -24.41 -19.55 4.62
N GLU A 3 -24.08 -19.17 5.85
CA GLU A 3 -22.98 -18.29 6.22
C GLU A 3 -21.65 -19.04 6.15
N ARG A 4 -20.99 -19.04 4.98
CA ARG A 4 -19.55 -19.32 4.94
C ARG A 4 -18.80 -18.10 5.47
N ARG A 5 -18.71 -18.02 6.80
CA ARG A 5 -17.92 -17.05 7.55
C ARG A 5 -16.44 -17.39 7.36
N TRP A 6 -15.78 -16.69 6.44
CA TRP A 6 -14.33 -16.73 6.29
C TRP A 6 -13.69 -16.16 7.56
N THR A 7 -13.49 -17.01 8.56
CA THR A 7 -12.68 -16.69 9.72
C THR A 7 -11.23 -16.65 9.24
N LEU A 8 -10.67 -15.43 9.11
CA LEU A 8 -9.24 -15.24 8.93
C LEU A 8 -8.54 -15.92 10.11
N LYS A 9 -8.00 -17.12 9.89
CA LYS A 9 -7.40 -17.97 10.94
C LYS A 9 -6.12 -17.38 11.57
N LYS A 10 -5.63 -16.23 11.08
CA LYS A 10 -4.52 -15.49 11.67
C LYS A 10 -4.85 -13.99 11.72
N PRO A 11 -4.59 -13.31 12.86
CA PRO A 11 -4.67 -11.86 12.91
C PRO A 11 -3.63 -11.25 11.96
N ILE A 12 -4.03 -10.25 11.19
CA ILE A 12 -3.11 -9.46 10.36
C ILE A 12 -2.31 -8.59 11.32
N ILE A 13 -1.01 -8.87 11.42
CA ILE A 13 -0.11 -8.11 12.28
C ILE A 13 0.46 -6.91 11.52
N GLU A 14 0.59 -5.79 12.21
CA GLU A 14 1.28 -4.62 11.65
C GLU A 14 2.77 -4.91 11.47
N THR A 15 3.32 -4.41 10.37
CA THR A 15 4.77 -4.42 10.15
C THR A 15 5.45 -3.46 11.12
N ARG A 16 6.62 -3.83 11.64
CA ARG A 16 7.42 -3.03 12.57
C ARG A 16 8.77 -2.67 11.94
N GLY A 17 9.21 -1.43 12.12
CA GLY A 17 10.53 -0.96 11.68
C GLY A 17 10.53 -0.23 10.33
N LYS A 18 11.74 0.04 9.80
CA LYS A 18 11.96 0.73 8.52
C LYS A 18 12.20 -0.29 7.41
N LEU A 19 11.59 -0.08 6.25
CA LEU A 19 11.85 -0.84 5.03
C LEU A 19 12.92 -0.13 4.19
N GLY A 20 14.03 -0.81 3.91
CA GLY A 20 15.02 -0.32 2.95
C GLY A 20 14.59 -0.60 1.51
N VAL A 21 14.70 0.40 0.64
CA VAL A 21 14.44 0.26 -0.81
C VAL A 21 15.67 0.71 -1.57
N LEU A 22 16.34 -0.21 -2.26
CA LEU A 22 17.51 0.08 -3.08
C LEU A 22 17.09 0.32 -4.53
N LEU A 23 17.38 1.52 -5.04
CA LEU A 23 17.05 1.91 -6.42
C LEU A 23 18.31 1.86 -7.28
N PRO A 24 18.36 1.03 -8.34
CA PRO A 24 19.48 1.03 -9.27
C PRO A 24 19.39 2.27 -10.18
N GLY A 25 20.11 3.33 -9.79
CA GLY A 25 20.21 4.59 -10.54
C GLY A 25 19.28 5.71 -10.05
N MET A 26 19.68 6.95 -10.32
CA MET A 26 19.02 8.18 -9.85
C MET A 26 18.45 9.01 -11.00
N GLY A 27 17.69 8.37 -11.90
CA GLY A 27 17.02 9.04 -13.01
C GLY A 27 15.69 9.69 -12.62
N ALA A 28 14.92 10.09 -13.64
CA ALA A 28 13.61 10.74 -13.47
C ALA A 28 12.66 9.92 -12.57
N VAL A 29 12.62 8.59 -12.74
CA VAL A 29 11.74 7.72 -11.94
C VAL A 29 12.23 7.58 -10.50
N GLY A 30 13.53 7.38 -10.27
CA GLY A 30 14.08 7.21 -8.92
C GLY A 30 13.94 8.47 -8.07
N THR A 31 14.24 9.63 -8.65
CA THR A 31 14.13 10.93 -7.96
C THR A 31 12.67 11.30 -7.67
N THR A 32 11.75 11.07 -8.60
CA THR A 32 10.32 11.34 -8.38
C THR A 32 9.69 10.36 -7.39
N PHE A 33 10.12 9.10 -7.38
CA PHE A 33 9.73 8.15 -6.35
C PHE A 33 10.13 8.64 -4.95
N ILE A 34 11.40 9.03 -4.76
CA ILE A 34 11.89 9.54 -3.47
C ILE A 34 11.14 10.82 -3.06
N ALA A 35 11.04 11.80 -3.96
CA ALA A 35 10.35 13.05 -3.69
C ALA A 35 8.86 12.85 -3.34
N GLY A 36 8.18 11.98 -4.08
CA GLY A 36 6.78 11.63 -3.83
C GLY A 36 6.58 10.98 -2.46
N VAL A 37 7.43 10.01 -2.10
CA VAL A 37 7.38 9.35 -0.78
C VAL A 37 7.60 10.36 0.34
N GLU A 38 8.59 11.24 0.24
CA GLU A 38 8.85 12.26 1.26
C GLU A 38 7.74 13.31 1.35
N ALA A 39 7.12 13.70 0.23
CA ALA A 39 5.97 14.59 0.23
C ALA A 39 4.76 13.98 0.97
N ILE A 40 4.47 12.69 0.73
CA ILE A 40 3.40 11.97 1.42
C ILE A 40 3.70 11.84 2.92
N LYS A 41 4.94 11.48 3.28
CA LYS A 41 5.38 11.39 4.69
C LYS A 41 5.23 12.71 5.45
N LYS A 42 5.40 13.84 4.76
CA LYS A 42 5.23 15.19 5.33
C LYS A 42 3.79 15.70 5.27
N GLY A 43 2.84 14.92 4.74
CA GLY A 43 1.44 15.33 4.59
C GLY A 43 1.21 16.39 3.51
N LEU A 44 2.15 16.58 2.59
CA LEU A 44 2.09 17.59 1.52
C LEU A 44 1.32 17.11 0.28
N GLY A 45 0.95 15.84 0.22
CA GLY A 45 0.23 15.25 -0.92
C GLY A 45 -0.37 13.89 -0.62
N LYS A 46 -1.27 13.45 -1.49
CA LYS A 46 -1.89 12.11 -1.45
C LYS A 46 -1.14 11.17 -2.39
N PRO A 47 -1.11 9.85 -2.12
CA PRO A 47 -0.45 8.84 -2.97
C PRO A 47 -1.24 8.52 -4.25
N ILE A 48 -1.60 9.55 -5.02
CA ILE A 48 -2.43 9.43 -6.23
C ILE A 48 -1.78 8.47 -7.24
N GLY A 49 -2.57 7.54 -7.77
CA GLY A 49 -2.12 6.50 -8.69
C GLY A 49 -1.52 5.25 -8.03
N SER A 50 -1.30 5.25 -6.71
CA SER A 50 -0.81 4.06 -6.00
C SER A 50 -1.94 3.06 -5.76
N LEU A 51 -1.92 1.94 -6.48
CA LEU A 51 -2.91 0.87 -6.32
C LEU A 51 -2.91 0.27 -4.90
N THR A 52 -1.73 0.10 -4.29
CA THR A 52 -1.65 -0.51 -2.96
C THR A 52 -2.17 0.40 -1.86
N GLN A 53 -2.11 1.73 -2.04
CA GLN A 53 -2.54 2.70 -1.03
C GLN A 53 -3.96 3.21 -1.26
N MET A 54 -4.44 3.25 -2.51
CA MET A 54 -5.74 3.84 -2.86
C MET A 54 -6.71 2.84 -3.51
N GLY A 55 -6.22 1.68 -3.94
CA GLY A 55 -7.05 0.63 -4.51
C GLY A 55 -7.97 0.02 -3.47
N THR A 56 -9.17 -0.37 -3.90
CA THR A 56 -10.12 -1.09 -3.07
C THR A 56 -10.34 -2.48 -3.66
N ILE A 57 -10.43 -3.49 -2.79
CA ILE A 57 -10.81 -4.85 -3.16
C ILE A 57 -12.15 -5.17 -2.50
N ARG A 58 -13.06 -5.74 -3.29
CA ARG A 58 -14.32 -6.27 -2.79
C ARG A 58 -14.06 -7.57 -2.04
N LEU A 59 -14.48 -7.63 -0.78
CA LEU A 59 -14.37 -8.83 0.06
C LEU A 59 -15.63 -9.73 0.01
N GLY A 60 -16.72 -9.25 -0.57
CA GLY A 60 -18.01 -9.98 -0.66
C GLY A 60 -18.24 -10.73 -1.98
N LYS A 61 -19.26 -11.61 -2.03
CA LYS A 61 -19.63 -12.38 -3.23
C LYS A 61 -20.05 -11.49 -4.40
N ARG A 62 -19.74 -11.95 -5.61
CA ARG A 62 -20.18 -11.41 -6.90
C ARG A 62 -21.38 -12.23 -7.40
N THR A 63 -22.46 -12.16 -6.63
CA THR A 63 -23.81 -12.50 -7.11
C THR A 63 -24.49 -11.19 -7.44
#